data_AF-A0A356EKB4-F1
#
_entry.id   AF-A0A356EKB4-F1
#
_cell.length_a   1.000
_cell.length_b   1.000
_cell.length_c   1.000
_cell.angle_alpha   90.00
_cell.angle_beta   90.00
_cell.angle_gamma   90.00
#
_symmetry.space_group_name_H-M   'P 1'
#
loop_
_entity.id
_entity.type
_entity.pdbx_description
1 polymer ?
#
loop_
_entity_poly.entity_id
_entity_poly.type
_entity_poly.pdbx_seq_one_letter_code
_entity_poly.pdbx_strand_id
1 'polypeptide(L)'
;MRNFFGIPNDGEWRRFLNRCREATRGTVRFADKALLQIRQRETSRAFGPQVQEAGPPKVLHASRRKSGFSLIELMVVVTILGVLVASAAPSFRRSIEQSRADVAVANLRTIWTAQRVYWLEHREFTDVWSELEASGMSLIDPMIMSDNNKYYEYSITDAGETTFTATATRKTGGGWSGSFTINQTGSITGSITSGGSSIGVGFQD
;
A
#
# COMPACT_ATOMS: atom_id res chain seq x y z
N MET A 1 -33.97 -8.24 -29.39
CA MET A 1 -32.66 -7.65 -29.06
C MET A 1 -32.68 -7.28 -27.59
N ARG A 2 -31.95 -8.03 -26.75
CA ARG A 2 -31.96 -7.90 -25.28
C ARG A 2 -30.70 -7.14 -24.84
N ASN A 3 -30.89 -5.99 -24.22
CA ASN A 3 -29.84 -5.25 -23.53
C ASN A 3 -29.47 -5.99 -22.24
N PHE A 4 -28.21 -6.41 -22.15
CA PHE A 4 -27.63 -7.16 -21.04
C PHE A 4 -26.54 -6.28 -20.43
N PHE A 5 -26.90 -5.42 -19.47
CA PHE A 5 -26.04 -4.88 -18.40
C PHE A 5 -26.90 -3.93 -17.55
N GLY A 6 -27.62 -4.50 -16.59
CA GLY A 6 -28.43 -3.74 -15.63
C GLY A 6 -27.60 -3.42 -14.38
N ILE A 7 -27.39 -2.13 -14.11
CA ILE A 7 -26.81 -1.66 -12.84
C ILE A 7 -27.89 -1.84 -11.76
N PRO A 8 -27.59 -2.46 -10.59
CA PRO A 8 -28.61 -2.75 -9.58
C PRO A 8 -29.12 -1.46 -8.91
N ASN A 9 -30.44 -1.32 -8.79
CA ASN A 9 -31.08 -0.19 -8.11
C ASN A 9 -30.78 -0.23 -6.58
N ASP A 10 -30.72 0.93 -5.97
CA ASP A 10 -30.51 1.22 -4.54
C ASP A 10 -31.38 0.40 -3.56
N GLY A 11 -32.57 -0.04 -3.98
CA GLY A 11 -33.42 -0.95 -3.22
C GLY A 11 -32.88 -2.39 -3.08
N GLU A 12 -32.10 -2.88 -4.05
CA GLU A 12 -31.53 -4.24 -4.02
C GLU A 12 -30.32 -4.34 -3.10
N TRP A 13 -29.50 -3.29 -3.06
CA TRP A 13 -28.37 -3.18 -2.13
C TRP A 13 -28.82 -3.24 -0.66
N ARG A 14 -29.93 -2.58 -0.32
CA ARG A 14 -30.48 -2.63 1.05
C ARG A 14 -30.98 -4.03 1.42
N ARG A 15 -31.55 -4.78 0.47
CA ARG A 15 -31.98 -6.17 0.69
C ARG A 15 -30.80 -7.13 0.84
N PHE A 16 -29.72 -6.91 0.09
CA PHE A 16 -28.48 -7.68 0.22
C PHE A 16 -27.81 -7.45 1.58
N LEU A 17 -27.65 -6.19 2.00
CA LEU A 17 -27.06 -5.85 3.28
C LEU A 17 -27.87 -6.37 4.48
N ASN A 18 -29.20 -6.34 4.40
CA ASN A 18 -30.05 -6.91 5.46
C ASN A 18 -29.90 -8.44 5.57
N ARG A 19 -29.74 -9.16 4.45
CA ARG A 19 -29.46 -10.61 4.47
C ARG A 19 -28.10 -10.92 5.09
N CYS A 20 -27.07 -10.11 4.84
CA CYS A 20 -25.76 -10.29 5.48
C CYS A 20 -25.82 -10.08 7.00
N ARG A 21 -26.65 -9.15 7.48
CA ARG A 21 -26.85 -8.87 8.91
C ARG A 21 -27.63 -9.96 9.65
N GLU A 22 -28.54 -10.66 8.96
CA GLU A 22 -29.31 -11.77 9.54
C GLU A 22 -28.47 -13.05 9.63
N ALA A 23 -27.55 -13.29 8.69
CA ALA A 23 -26.66 -14.45 8.69
C ALA A 23 -25.69 -14.51 9.89
N THR A 24 -25.37 -13.36 10.51
CA THR A 24 -24.46 -13.27 11.67
C THR A 24 -25.15 -13.35 13.03
N ARG A 25 -26.48 -13.36 13.10
CA ARG A 25 -27.24 -13.42 14.38
C ARG A 25 -27.59 -14.83 14.84
N GLY A 26 -27.37 -15.86 14.03
CA GLY A 26 -27.79 -17.24 14.30
C GLY A 26 -26.88 -18.07 15.21
N THR A 27 -25.61 -17.70 15.40
CA THR A 27 -24.61 -18.57 16.05
C THR A 27 -24.34 -18.27 17.53
N VAL A 28 -24.86 -17.17 18.09
CA VAL A 28 -24.57 -16.76 19.49
C VAL A 28 -25.73 -17.06 20.46
N ARG A 29 -26.80 -17.72 20.01
CA ARG A 29 -28.01 -17.97 20.84
C ARG A 29 -28.26 -19.43 21.26
N PHE A 30 -27.37 -20.36 20.93
CA PHE A 30 -27.56 -21.78 21.25
C PHE A 30 -26.67 -22.31 22.39
N ALA A 31 -25.65 -21.57 22.84
CA ALA A 31 -24.82 -21.99 23.98
C ALA A 31 -25.34 -21.53 25.35
N ASP A 32 -26.21 -20.51 25.39
CA ASP A 32 -26.61 -19.85 26.66
C ASP A 32 -27.88 -20.44 27.31
N LYS A 33 -28.60 -21.32 26.62
CA LYS A 33 -29.83 -21.93 27.15
C LYS A 33 -29.65 -23.35 27.72
N ALA A 34 -28.54 -24.01 27.43
CA ALA A 34 -28.27 -25.37 27.92
C ALA A 34 -27.65 -25.41 29.33
N LEU A 35 -27.05 -24.30 29.80
CA LEU A 35 -26.36 -24.24 31.11
C LEU A 35 -27.21 -23.71 32.26
N LEU A 36 -28.50 -23.42 32.03
CA LEU A 36 -29.41 -22.93 33.07
C LEU A 36 -30.41 -23.97 33.60
N GLN A 37 -30.44 -25.19 33.06
CA GLN A 37 -31.31 -26.27 33.56
C GLN A 37 -30.61 -27.33 34.41
N ILE A 38 -29.29 -27.26 34.59
CA ILE A 38 -28.54 -28.19 35.45
C ILE A 38 -28.39 -27.65 36.90
N ARG A 39 -28.85 -26.42 37.19
CA ARG A 39 -28.61 -25.73 38.48
C ARG A 39 -29.82 -25.60 39.42
N GLN A 40 -30.84 -26.46 39.33
CA GLN A 40 -32.06 -26.26 40.14
C GLN A 40 -32.72 -27.57 40.63
N ARG A 41 -31.99 -28.67 40.84
CA ARG A 41 -32.65 -29.95 41.22
C ARG A 41 -32.02 -30.79 42.33
N GLU A 42 -31.20 -30.23 43.20
CA GLU A 42 -30.59 -31.01 44.31
C GLU A 42 -30.54 -30.28 45.65
N THR A 43 -31.52 -29.43 45.96
CA THR A 43 -31.63 -28.81 47.28
C THR A 43 -32.94 -29.18 47.97
N SER A 44 -33.20 -30.47 48.18
CA SER A 44 -34.29 -30.94 49.05
C SER A 44 -34.15 -32.44 49.34
N ARG A 45 -33.23 -32.82 50.23
CA ARG A 45 -33.36 -33.92 51.21
C ARG A 45 -32.05 -34.04 51.99
N ALA A 46 -32.13 -33.72 53.28
CA ALA A 46 -31.07 -33.96 54.25
C ALA A 46 -30.92 -35.47 54.54
N PHE A 47 -29.73 -35.84 55.04
CA PHE A 47 -29.35 -37.09 55.71
C PHE A 47 -28.60 -38.15 54.87
N GLY A 48 -27.27 -38.17 54.99
CA GLY A 48 -26.31 -39.15 54.46
C GLY A 48 -24.94 -38.99 55.16
N PRO A 49 -24.10 -40.03 55.25
CA PRO A 49 -23.12 -40.23 56.34
C PRO A 49 -21.98 -39.20 56.34
N GLN A 50 -21.40 -38.95 57.53
CA GLN A 50 -20.21 -38.11 57.71
C GLN A 50 -19.00 -38.78 57.06
N VAL A 51 -18.80 -38.52 55.76
CA VAL A 51 -17.54 -38.79 55.08
C VAL A 51 -16.55 -37.76 55.57
N GLN A 52 -15.49 -38.20 56.26
CA GLN A 52 -14.36 -37.33 56.59
C GLN A 52 -13.63 -37.02 55.29
N GLU A 53 -14.05 -35.94 54.62
CA GLU A 53 -13.42 -35.49 53.38
C GLU A 53 -11.97 -35.10 53.68
N ALA A 54 -11.04 -35.88 53.13
CA ALA A 54 -9.65 -35.48 53.03
C ALA A 54 -9.63 -34.09 52.37
N GLY A 55 -9.05 -33.11 53.06
CA GLY A 55 -8.99 -31.74 52.59
C GLY A 55 -8.46 -31.67 51.16
N PRO A 56 -8.95 -30.71 50.36
CA PRO A 56 -8.63 -30.64 48.94
C PRO A 56 -7.11 -30.72 48.73
N PRO A 57 -6.61 -31.49 47.75
CA PRO A 57 -5.19 -31.55 47.48
C PRO A 57 -4.71 -30.11 47.27
N LYS A 58 -3.73 -29.67 48.06
CA LYS A 58 -3.09 -28.37 47.88
C LYS A 58 -2.50 -28.37 46.48
N VAL A 59 -3.23 -27.78 45.54
CA VAL A 59 -2.72 -27.46 44.21
C VAL A 59 -1.56 -26.50 44.42
N LEU A 60 -0.35 -27.04 44.36
CA LEU A 60 0.88 -26.25 44.39
C LEU A 60 0.86 -25.44 43.10
N HIS A 61 0.33 -24.22 43.18
CA HIS A 61 0.47 -23.24 42.10
C HIS A 61 1.96 -23.00 41.90
N ALA A 62 2.54 -23.67 40.91
CA ALA A 62 3.88 -23.37 40.44
C ALA A 62 3.87 -21.91 39.96
N SER A 63 4.30 -21.01 40.84
CA SER A 63 4.57 -19.62 40.53
C SER A 63 5.53 -19.59 39.34
N ARG A 64 5.01 -19.34 38.13
CA ARG A 64 5.85 -18.99 36.99
C ARG A 64 6.53 -17.69 37.37
N ARG A 65 7.82 -17.76 37.70
CA ARG A 65 8.66 -16.58 37.88
C ARG A 65 8.56 -15.78 36.59
N LYS A 66 7.92 -14.62 36.64
CA LYS A 66 7.96 -13.65 35.55
C LYS A 66 9.39 -13.13 35.51
N SER A 67 10.17 -13.62 34.55
CA SER A 67 11.44 -13.00 34.20
C SER A 67 11.11 -11.66 33.53
N GLY A 68 11.56 -10.57 34.14
CA GLY A 68 11.53 -9.24 33.55
C GLY A 68 12.89 -8.94 32.92
N PHE A 69 12.88 -8.25 31.79
CA PHE A 69 14.10 -7.72 31.17
C PHE A 69 14.81 -6.77 32.12
N SER A 70 16.14 -6.84 32.14
CA SER A 70 16.95 -5.92 32.95
C SER A 70 17.01 -4.54 32.29
N LEU A 71 17.08 -3.47 33.09
CA LEU A 71 17.20 -2.11 32.56
C LEU A 71 18.51 -1.93 31.77
N ILE A 72 19.60 -2.59 32.19
CA ILE A 72 20.87 -2.57 31.45
C ILE A 72 20.78 -3.35 30.13
N GLU A 73 19.97 -4.42 30.10
CA GLU A 73 19.75 -5.23 28.89
C GLU A 73 19.05 -4.40 27.82
N LEU A 74 18.06 -3.59 28.21
CA LEU A 74 17.42 -2.65 27.30
C LEU A 74 18.36 -1.51 26.88
N MET A 75 19.22 -1.00 27.77
CA MET A 75 20.15 0.09 27.45
C MET A 75 21.16 -0.31 26.36
N VAL A 76 21.79 -1.47 26.49
CA VAL A 76 22.75 -1.95 25.48
C VAL A 76 22.05 -2.16 24.13
N VAL A 77 20.82 -2.67 24.14
CA VAL A 77 20.04 -2.90 22.90
C VAL A 77 19.74 -1.58 22.18
N VAL A 78 19.22 -0.56 22.87
CA VAL A 78 18.90 0.72 22.21
C VAL A 78 20.16 1.45 21.74
N THR A 79 21.29 1.30 22.43
CA THR A 79 22.57 1.86 21.99
C THR A 79 23.04 1.22 20.69
N ILE A 80 23.04 -0.12 20.60
CA ILE A 80 23.44 -0.82 19.36
C ILE A 80 22.47 -0.48 18.21
N LEU A 81 21.15 -0.45 18.48
CA LEU A 81 20.17 -0.04 17.47
C LEU A 81 20.39 1.40 16.98
N GLY A 82 20.78 2.32 17.86
CA GLY A 82 21.11 3.70 17.49
C GLY A 82 22.25 3.80 16.48
N VAL A 83 23.32 3.03 16.68
CA VAL A 83 24.47 2.98 15.76
C VAL A 83 24.07 2.42 14.40
N LEU A 84 23.28 1.33 14.38
CA LEU A 84 22.79 0.72 13.14
C LEU A 84 21.93 1.71 12.34
N VAL A 85 20.97 2.38 13.00
CA VAL A 85 20.10 3.36 12.34
C VAL A 85 20.89 4.54 11.78
N ALA A 86 21.86 5.07 12.52
CA ALA A 86 22.69 6.18 12.05
C ALA A 86 23.46 5.83 10.76
N SER A 87 23.99 4.60 10.68
CA SER A 87 24.70 4.12 9.49
C SER A 87 23.78 3.81 8.29
N ALA A 88 22.56 3.32 8.55
CA ALA A 88 21.62 2.88 7.51
C ALA A 88 20.72 3.99 6.96
N ALA A 89 20.51 5.08 7.71
CA ALA A 89 19.68 6.20 7.28
C ALA A 89 20.04 6.80 5.90
N PRO A 90 21.32 7.06 5.55
CA PRO A 90 21.65 7.66 4.25
C PRO A 90 21.37 6.72 3.07
N SER A 91 21.68 5.44 3.19
CA SER A 91 21.42 4.45 2.12
C SER A 91 19.93 4.23 1.91
N PHE A 92 19.14 4.22 2.98
CA PHE A 92 17.69 4.11 2.89
C PHE A 92 17.05 5.30 2.15
N ARG A 93 17.50 6.54 2.44
CA ARG A 93 17.03 7.74 1.74
C ARG A 93 17.33 7.69 0.24
N ARG A 94 18.51 7.20 -0.15
CA ARG A 94 18.87 6.99 -1.57
C ARG A 94 17.99 5.93 -2.22
N SER A 95 17.72 4.82 -1.53
CA SER A 95 16.87 3.74 -2.06
C SER A 95 15.44 4.22 -2.36
N ILE A 96 14.85 5.02 -1.47
CA ILE A 96 13.53 5.63 -1.73
C ILE A 96 13.56 6.52 -2.97
N GLU A 97 14.63 7.31 -3.11
CA GLU A 97 14.75 8.21 -4.24
C GLU A 97 14.97 7.47 -5.57
N GLN A 98 15.73 6.36 -5.54
CA GLN A 98 15.84 5.44 -6.69
C GLN A 98 14.47 4.93 -7.11
N SER A 99 13.66 4.43 -6.17
CA SER A 99 12.30 3.94 -6.50
C SER A 99 11.42 5.04 -7.09
N ARG A 100 11.56 6.29 -6.64
CA ARG A 100 10.83 7.42 -7.24
C ARG A 100 11.31 7.74 -8.66
N ALA A 101 12.62 7.68 -8.90
CA ALA A 101 13.19 7.83 -10.24
C ALA A 101 12.70 6.72 -11.18
N ASP A 102 12.67 5.47 -10.72
CA ASP A 102 12.18 4.33 -11.51
C ASP A 102 10.70 4.50 -11.91
N VAL A 103 9.86 5.01 -10.99
CA VAL A 103 8.47 5.36 -11.30
C VAL A 103 8.39 6.48 -12.33
N ALA A 104 9.22 7.51 -12.23
CA ALA A 104 9.24 8.59 -13.21
C ALA A 104 9.65 8.11 -14.61
N VAL A 105 10.66 7.23 -14.67
CA VAL A 105 11.09 6.56 -15.91
C VAL A 105 9.98 5.68 -16.49
N ALA A 106 9.24 4.94 -15.65
CA ALA A 106 8.09 4.16 -16.09
C ALA A 106 6.99 5.05 -16.68
N ASN A 107 6.69 6.18 -16.03
CA ASN A 107 5.72 7.16 -16.52
C ASN A 107 6.13 7.77 -17.86
N LEU A 108 7.43 8.05 -18.07
CA LEU A 108 7.95 8.50 -19.36
C LEU A 108 7.73 7.45 -20.47
N ARG A 109 7.87 6.16 -20.16
CA ARG A 109 7.56 5.08 -21.13
C ARG A 109 6.08 5.02 -21.48
N THR A 110 5.22 5.27 -20.49
CA THR A 110 3.77 5.37 -20.71
C THR A 110 3.44 6.54 -21.63
N ILE A 111 4.02 7.72 -21.41
CA ILE A 111 3.88 8.89 -22.31
C ILE A 111 4.37 8.54 -23.71
N TRP A 112 5.54 7.91 -23.83
CA TRP A 112 6.08 7.50 -25.13
C TRP A 112 5.16 6.54 -25.88
N THR A 113 4.54 5.60 -25.17
CA THR A 113 3.59 4.66 -25.76
C THR A 113 2.34 5.40 -26.26
N ALA A 114 1.81 6.33 -25.48
CA ALA A 114 0.68 7.16 -25.90
C ALA A 114 1.02 8.02 -27.12
N GLN A 115 2.22 8.62 -27.15
CA GLN A 115 2.71 9.40 -28.30
C GLN A 115 2.81 8.56 -29.56
N ARG A 116 3.26 7.30 -29.44
CA ARG A 116 3.30 6.36 -30.56
C ARG A 116 1.92 6.03 -31.09
N VAL A 117 0.94 5.86 -30.22
CA VAL A 117 -0.45 5.57 -30.60
C VAL A 117 -1.06 6.77 -31.32
N TYR A 118 -0.90 7.97 -30.76
CA TYR A 118 -1.35 9.21 -31.38
C TYR A 118 -0.74 9.42 -32.76
N TRP A 119 0.56 9.18 -32.91
CA TRP A 119 1.27 9.31 -34.19
C TRP A 119 0.77 8.34 -35.27
N LEU A 120 0.29 7.15 -34.89
CA LEU A 120 -0.29 6.20 -35.86
C LEU A 120 -1.57 6.74 -36.51
N GLU A 121 -2.32 7.58 -35.81
CA GLU A 121 -3.57 8.17 -36.27
C GLU A 121 -3.35 9.51 -36.98
N HIS A 122 -2.53 10.40 -36.40
CA HIS A 122 -2.40 11.79 -36.83
C HIS A 122 -1.13 12.07 -37.65
N ARG A 123 -0.19 11.11 -37.72
CA ARG A 123 1.14 11.25 -38.37
C ARG A 123 2.02 12.36 -37.80
N GLU A 124 1.67 12.84 -36.61
CA GLU A 124 2.39 13.87 -35.86
C GLU A 124 2.39 13.51 -34.38
N PHE A 125 3.39 13.98 -33.64
CA PHE A 125 3.40 13.96 -32.17
C PHE A 125 2.77 15.24 -31.63
N THR A 126 2.16 15.18 -30.46
CA THR A 126 1.50 16.34 -29.83
C THR A 126 2.13 16.69 -28.50
N ASP A 127 2.22 17.96 -28.16
CA ASP A 127 2.57 18.44 -26.81
C ASP A 127 1.31 18.71 -25.96
N VAL A 128 0.12 18.59 -26.55
CA VAL A 128 -1.16 18.85 -25.89
C VAL A 128 -1.65 17.58 -25.17
N TRP A 129 -1.66 17.64 -23.83
CA TRP A 129 -2.07 16.51 -22.99
C TRP A 129 -3.47 15.97 -23.28
N SER A 130 -4.45 16.83 -23.59
CA SER A 130 -5.82 16.42 -23.87
C SER A 130 -5.96 15.63 -25.17
N GLU A 131 -5.13 15.90 -26.16
CA GLU A 131 -5.11 15.16 -27.42
C GLU A 131 -4.53 13.75 -27.22
N LEU A 132 -3.50 13.66 -26.39
CA LEU A 132 -2.88 12.40 -26.00
C LEU A 132 -3.85 11.51 -25.20
N GLU A 133 -4.65 12.10 -24.31
CA GLU A 133 -5.71 11.40 -23.56
C GLU A 133 -6.83 10.90 -24.50
N ALA A 134 -7.20 11.70 -25.50
CA ALA A 134 -8.27 11.38 -26.44
C ALA A 134 -7.93 10.21 -27.39
N SER A 135 -6.65 9.94 -27.65
CA SER A 135 -6.15 8.85 -28.52
C SER A 135 -6.40 7.42 -28.00
N GLY A 136 -7.29 7.27 -27.02
CA GLY A 136 -8.06 6.03 -26.86
C GLY A 136 -7.48 4.99 -25.91
N MET A 137 -6.37 5.30 -25.24
CA MET A 137 -5.97 4.50 -24.08
C MET A 137 -5.65 5.46 -22.94
N SER A 138 -6.47 5.41 -21.88
CA SER A 138 -6.20 6.03 -20.57
C SER A 138 -4.99 5.34 -19.91
N LEU A 139 -3.85 5.34 -20.60
CA LEU A 139 -2.58 4.79 -20.15
C LEU A 139 -1.91 5.77 -19.20
N ILE A 140 -2.13 7.07 -19.43
CA ILE A 140 -1.50 8.14 -18.67
C ILE A 140 -2.32 8.36 -17.40
N ASP A 141 -1.69 8.13 -16.26
CA ASP A 141 -2.23 8.49 -14.95
C ASP A 141 -2.55 10.00 -14.94
N PRO A 142 -3.78 10.43 -14.59
CA PRO A 142 -4.16 11.84 -14.49
C PRO A 142 -3.21 12.67 -13.62
N MET A 143 -2.52 12.02 -12.68
CA MET A 143 -1.54 12.67 -11.80
C MET A 143 -0.23 13.04 -12.54
N ILE A 144 0.06 12.46 -13.71
CA ILE A 144 1.18 12.85 -14.60
C ILE A 144 0.85 14.14 -15.36
N MET A 145 -0.42 14.29 -15.77
CA MET A 145 -0.95 15.44 -16.51
C MET A 145 -1.22 16.67 -15.64
N SER A 146 -0.98 16.55 -14.32
CA SER A 146 -1.26 17.59 -13.35
C SER A 146 0.02 18.02 -12.64
N ASP A 147 0.15 19.33 -12.41
CA ASP A 147 1.16 19.92 -11.53
C ASP A 147 1.04 19.45 -10.06
N ASN A 148 0.05 18.61 -9.74
CA ASN A 148 -0.13 18.04 -8.41
C ASN A 148 0.75 16.82 -8.11
N ASN A 149 1.50 16.28 -9.08
CA ASN A 149 2.44 15.22 -8.76
C ASN A 149 3.48 15.72 -7.75
N LYS A 150 3.58 15.01 -6.62
CA LYS A 150 4.39 15.45 -5.48
C LYS A 150 5.89 15.50 -5.77
N TYR A 151 6.40 14.63 -6.64
CA TYR A 151 7.83 14.41 -6.79
C TYR A 151 8.38 14.84 -8.15
N TYR A 152 7.64 14.60 -9.23
CA TYR A 152 8.10 14.92 -10.59
C TYR A 152 7.08 15.78 -11.32
N GLU A 153 7.58 16.63 -12.21
CA GLU A 153 6.80 17.40 -13.16
C GLU A 153 7.08 16.86 -14.56
N TYR A 154 6.05 16.69 -15.37
CA TYR A 154 6.19 16.14 -16.72
C TYR A 154 5.86 17.21 -17.75
N SER A 155 6.68 17.30 -18.78
CA SER A 155 6.46 18.20 -19.92
C SER A 155 6.78 17.48 -21.22
N ILE A 156 6.10 17.87 -22.28
CA ILE A 156 6.38 17.40 -23.64
C ILE A 156 6.78 18.64 -24.43
N THR A 157 7.91 18.56 -25.13
CA THR A 157 8.44 19.61 -25.99
C THR A 157 8.85 19.03 -27.33
N ASP A 158 9.10 19.91 -28.31
CA ASP A 158 9.60 19.55 -29.64
C ASP A 158 8.72 18.51 -30.36
N ALA A 159 7.42 18.52 -30.04
CA ALA A 159 6.43 17.65 -30.66
C ALA A 159 6.14 18.16 -32.08
N GLY A 160 6.25 17.26 -33.06
CA GLY A 160 5.96 17.52 -34.46
C GLY A 160 5.95 16.22 -35.25
N GLU A 161 6.16 16.28 -36.57
CA GLU A 161 5.96 15.11 -37.45
C GLU A 161 6.90 13.93 -37.15
N THR A 162 8.12 14.21 -36.67
CA THR A 162 9.19 13.20 -36.57
C THR A 162 9.85 13.12 -35.20
N THR A 163 9.66 14.13 -34.35
CA THR A 163 10.33 14.25 -33.06
C THR A 163 9.35 14.59 -31.96
N PHE A 164 9.72 14.17 -30.75
CA PHE A 164 9.21 14.72 -29.51
C PHE A 164 10.22 14.43 -28.40
N THR A 165 10.18 15.24 -27.37
CA THR A 165 10.94 15.03 -26.13
C THR A 165 9.99 15.13 -24.96
N ALA A 166 9.85 14.06 -24.19
CA ALA A 166 9.14 14.10 -22.91
C ALA A 166 10.14 14.14 -21.77
N THR A 167 9.97 15.09 -20.85
CA THR A 167 10.88 15.36 -19.74
C THR A 167 10.16 15.18 -18.41
N ALA A 168 10.75 14.40 -17.50
CA ALA A 168 10.36 14.29 -16.11
C ALA A 168 11.37 15.04 -15.23
N THR A 169 10.99 16.21 -14.74
CA THR A 169 11.82 17.08 -13.90
C THR A 169 11.55 16.81 -12.43
N ARG A 170 12.59 16.62 -11.62
CA ARG A 170 12.42 16.43 -10.18
C ARG A 170 12.02 17.76 -9.53
N LYS A 171 10.85 17.79 -8.88
CA LYS A 171 10.41 18.95 -8.11
C LYS A 171 11.34 19.20 -6.91
N THR A 172 11.64 20.47 -6.67
CA THR A 172 12.49 20.90 -5.57
C THR A 172 11.90 20.48 -4.23
N GLY A 173 12.57 19.54 -3.55
CA GLY A 173 12.11 19.02 -2.26
C GLY A 173 12.85 17.74 -1.89
N GLY A 174 13.78 17.84 -0.93
CA GLY A 174 14.56 16.70 -0.43
C GLY A 174 16.04 16.67 -0.86
N GLY A 175 16.56 17.77 -1.42
CA GLY A 175 17.98 17.90 -1.76
C GLY A 175 18.42 17.17 -3.04
N TRP A 176 17.47 16.62 -3.80
CA TRP A 176 17.70 16.02 -5.13
C TRP A 176 17.18 16.95 -6.22
N SER A 177 17.92 17.06 -7.32
CA SER A 177 17.55 17.83 -8.50
C SER A 177 18.06 17.15 -9.77
N GLY A 178 17.41 17.44 -10.90
CA GLY A 178 17.74 16.87 -12.19
C GLY A 178 16.47 16.43 -12.94
N SER A 179 16.68 15.77 -14.06
CA SER A 179 15.59 15.34 -14.94
C SER A 179 15.95 14.06 -15.69
N PHE A 180 14.90 13.39 -16.14
CA PHE A 180 14.96 12.30 -17.10
C PHE A 180 14.24 12.72 -18.37
N THR A 181 14.76 12.33 -19.52
CA THR A 181 14.20 12.66 -20.83
C THR A 181 14.02 11.39 -21.65
N ILE A 182 12.92 11.28 -22.38
CA ILE A 182 12.70 10.24 -23.39
C ILE A 182 12.40 10.90 -24.73
N ASN A 183 13.00 10.38 -25.79
CA ASN A 183 12.80 10.85 -27.15
C ASN A 183 11.94 9.88 -27.98
N GLN A 184 11.64 10.21 -29.23
CA GLN A 184 10.87 9.37 -30.16
C GLN A 184 11.45 7.97 -30.36
N THR A 185 12.77 7.78 -30.21
CA THR A 185 13.41 6.46 -30.34
C THR A 185 13.22 5.58 -29.10
N GLY A 186 12.65 6.12 -28.02
CA GLY A 186 12.45 5.40 -26.76
C GLY A 186 13.70 5.32 -25.89
N SER A 187 14.75 6.09 -26.23
CA SER A 187 15.96 6.17 -25.43
C SER A 187 15.71 7.10 -24.25
N ILE A 188 16.00 6.61 -23.03
CA ILE A 188 15.84 7.38 -21.80
C ILE A 188 17.22 7.82 -21.35
N THR A 189 17.39 9.12 -21.13
CA THR A 189 18.63 9.75 -20.67
C THR A 189 18.37 10.65 -19.48
N GLY A 190 19.43 11.06 -18.79
CA GLY A 190 19.36 11.97 -17.66
C GLY A 190 19.66 11.31 -16.32
N SER A 191 19.66 12.14 -15.27
CA SER A 191 19.98 11.72 -13.91
C SER A 191 19.48 12.76 -12.91
N ILE A 192 19.27 12.31 -11.68
CA ILE A 192 19.09 13.20 -10.52
C ILE A 192 20.34 13.14 -9.64
N THR A 193 20.67 14.26 -9.01
CA THR A 193 21.88 14.44 -8.21
C THR A 193 21.57 15.06 -6.86
N SER A 194 22.36 14.69 -5.85
CA SER A 194 22.28 15.25 -4.51
C SER A 194 23.63 15.12 -3.81
N GLY A 195 24.28 16.23 -3.46
CA GLY A 195 25.47 16.24 -2.59
C GLY A 195 26.57 15.22 -2.96
N GLY A 196 26.87 15.04 -4.25
CA GLY A 196 27.89 14.10 -4.75
C GLY A 196 27.38 12.69 -5.07
N SER A 197 26.12 12.36 -4.75
CA SER A 197 25.44 11.15 -5.23
C SER A 197 24.69 11.44 -6.53
N SER A 198 24.67 10.48 -7.45
CA SER A 198 23.81 10.50 -8.63
C SER A 198 22.98 9.22 -8.73
N ILE A 199 21.78 9.37 -9.30
CA ILE A 199 20.88 8.30 -9.69
C ILE A 199 20.59 8.52 -11.18
N GLY A 200 21.07 7.61 -12.02
CA GLY A 200 20.81 7.63 -13.46
C GLY A 200 19.64 6.72 -13.84
N VAL A 201 19.51 6.52 -15.15
CA VAL A 201 18.47 5.66 -15.72
C VAL A 201 18.82 4.18 -15.48
N GLY A 202 17.94 3.46 -14.78
CA GLY A 202 18.09 2.03 -14.48
C GLY A 202 18.85 1.76 -13.18
N PHE A 203 18.93 0.47 -12.82
CA PHE A 203 19.76 0.03 -11.70
C PHE A 203 21.22 0.18 -12.08
N GLN A 204 21.94 1.04 -11.37
CA GLN A 204 23.38 1.18 -11.47
C GLN A 204 24.02 0.19 -10.48
N ASP A 205 24.81 -0.74 -11.00
CA ASP A 205 25.60 -1.72 -10.23
C ASP A 205 26.70 -1.05 -9.38
#